data_AF-Q4BZ46-F1
#
_entry.id   AF-Q4BZ46-F1
#
_cell.length_a   1.000
_cell.length_b   1.000
_cell.length_c   1.000
_cell.angle_alpha   90.00
_cell.angle_beta   90.00
_cell.angle_gamma   90.00
#
_symmetry.space_group_name_H-M   'P 1'
#
loop_
_entity.id
_entity.type
_entity.pdbx_description
1 polymer ?
#
loop_
_entity_poly.entity_id
_entity_poly.type
_entity_poly.pdbx_seq_one_letter_code
_entity_poly.pdbx_strand_id
1 'polypeptide(L)'
;MESPIKQIGLSQTAKEQLIKLKRYTKIEQWNILCRWGFCRSLAEPSIPSPVPIILDSNVEMTWRVFGGEMADILLIALKQRCYKDGLGTDKETLITQFKLHLHRGIGYLAGDINIKKVEKLIELTTK
;
A
#
# COMPACT_ATOMS: atom_id res chain seq x y z
N MET A 1 12.66 0.22 14.18
CA MET A 1 12.04 1.45 14.76
C MET A 1 10.62 1.12 15.22
N GLU A 2 10.10 1.70 16.30
CA GLU A 2 8.68 1.49 16.66
C GLU A 2 7.77 2.23 15.65
N SER A 3 6.81 1.51 15.07
CA SER A 3 5.87 2.07 14.09
C SER A 3 4.59 2.58 14.77
N PRO A 4 4.09 3.77 14.42
CA PRO A 4 2.77 4.21 14.86
C PRO A 4 1.65 3.35 14.26
N ILE A 5 1.90 2.72 13.10
CA ILE A 5 0.98 1.79 12.47
C ILE A 5 1.20 0.43 13.12
N LYS A 6 0.19 -0.06 13.85
CA LYS A 6 0.26 -1.36 14.54
C LYS A 6 -0.50 -2.45 13.78
N GLN A 7 -1.70 -2.13 13.34
CA GLN A 7 -2.58 -3.01 12.58
C GLN A 7 -2.99 -2.35 11.28
N ILE A 8 -3.18 -3.17 10.25
CA ILE A 8 -3.56 -2.77 8.91
C ILE A 8 -4.82 -3.55 8.57
N GLY A 9 -5.92 -2.84 8.43
CA GLY A 9 -7.16 -3.34 7.82
C GLY A 9 -7.26 -2.89 6.37
N LEU A 10 -8.13 -3.57 5.62
CA LEU A 10 -8.46 -3.23 4.24
C LEU A 10 -9.97 -3.05 4.08
N SER A 11 -10.36 -2.24 3.10
CA SER A 11 -11.76 -2.20 2.63
C SER A 11 -12.12 -3.46 1.84
N GLN A 12 -13.41 -3.76 1.76
CA GLN A 12 -13.93 -4.86 0.96
C GLN A 12 -13.57 -4.69 -0.53
N THR A 13 -13.62 -3.45 -1.04
CA THR A 13 -13.16 -3.12 -2.41
C THR A 13 -11.68 -3.43 -2.61
N ALA A 14 -10.81 -3.06 -1.67
CA ALA A 14 -9.37 -3.34 -1.77
C ALA A 14 -9.09 -4.85 -1.72
N LYS A 15 -9.83 -5.60 -0.91
CA LYS A 15 -9.77 -7.07 -0.88
C LYS A 15 -10.11 -7.67 -2.24
N GLU A 16 -11.20 -7.24 -2.89
CA GLU A 16 -11.60 -7.74 -4.22
C GLU A 16 -10.57 -7.42 -5.31
N GLN A 17 -10.01 -6.20 -5.27
CA GLN A 17 -8.90 -5.78 -6.13
C GLN A 17 -7.67 -6.66 -5.94
N LEU A 18 -7.31 -6.94 -4.70
CA LEU A 18 -6.20 -7.85 -4.38
C LEU A 18 -6.48 -9.28 -4.85
N ILE A 19 -7.71 -9.83 -4.69
CA ILE A 19 -8.07 -11.16 -5.23
C ILE A 19 -7.84 -11.23 -6.74
N LYS A 20 -8.21 -10.18 -7.48
CA LYS A 20 -7.92 -10.08 -8.92
C LYS A 20 -6.41 -10.12 -9.18
N LEU A 21 -5.62 -9.34 -8.44
CA LEU A 21 -4.16 -9.33 -8.56
C LEU A 21 -3.53 -10.69 -8.22
N LYS A 22 -4.00 -11.39 -7.18
CA LYS A 22 -3.54 -12.76 -6.84
C LYS A 22 -3.73 -13.72 -8.02
N ARG A 23 -4.89 -13.68 -8.67
CA ARG A 23 -5.20 -14.55 -9.82
C ARG A 23 -4.24 -14.34 -11.00
N TYR A 24 -3.91 -13.08 -11.28
CA TYR A 24 -3.03 -12.68 -12.37
C TYR A 24 -1.55 -12.93 -12.06
N THR A 25 -1.10 -12.47 -10.90
CA THR A 25 0.33 -12.48 -10.55
C THR A 25 0.79 -13.77 -9.88
N LYS A 26 -0.15 -14.63 -9.44
CA LYS A 26 0.13 -15.84 -8.64
C LYS A 26 0.81 -15.58 -7.30
N ILE A 27 0.88 -14.33 -6.86
CA ILE A 27 1.33 -13.97 -5.51
C ILE A 27 0.17 -14.21 -4.54
N GLU A 28 0.31 -15.19 -3.64
CA GLU A 28 -0.77 -15.58 -2.74
C GLU A 28 -0.84 -14.76 -1.46
N GLN A 29 0.26 -14.13 -1.05
CA GLN A 29 0.34 -13.43 0.22
C GLN A 29 -0.13 -11.99 0.09
N TRP A 30 -1.12 -11.60 0.91
CA TRP A 30 -1.71 -10.25 0.89
C TRP A 30 -0.67 -9.17 1.17
N ASN A 31 0.22 -9.39 2.14
CA ASN A 31 1.26 -8.43 2.52
C ASN A 31 2.17 -8.09 1.33
N ILE A 32 2.53 -9.05 0.48
CA ILE A 32 3.37 -8.82 -0.70
C ILE A 32 2.65 -7.90 -1.70
N LEU A 33 1.39 -8.18 -2.05
CA LEU A 33 0.63 -7.32 -2.96
C LEU A 33 0.33 -5.94 -2.36
N CYS A 34 0.07 -5.87 -1.05
CA CYS A 34 -0.09 -4.61 -0.34
C CYS A 34 1.21 -3.77 -0.38
N ARG A 35 2.39 -4.38 -0.26
CA ARG A 35 3.67 -3.68 -0.43
C ARG A 35 3.83 -3.13 -1.85
N TRP A 36 3.50 -3.92 -2.87
CA TRP A 36 3.49 -3.45 -4.26
C TRP A 36 2.58 -2.23 -4.44
N GLY A 37 1.34 -2.30 -3.93
CA GLY A 37 0.41 -1.18 -3.98
C GLY A 37 0.95 0.05 -3.26
N PHE A 38 1.41 -0.13 -2.02
CA PHE A 38 1.96 0.95 -1.21
C PHE A 38 3.15 1.65 -1.89
N CYS A 39 4.13 0.89 -2.39
CA CYS A 39 5.28 1.44 -3.12
C CYS A 39 4.86 2.11 -4.44
N ARG A 40 3.91 1.51 -5.19
CA ARG A 40 3.36 2.11 -6.41
C ARG A 40 2.76 3.49 -6.13
N SER A 41 2.04 3.61 -5.01
CA SER A 41 1.44 4.86 -4.56
C SER A 41 2.47 5.88 -4.09
N LEU A 42 3.52 5.46 -3.38
CA LEU A 42 4.58 6.38 -2.93
C LEU A 42 5.37 6.99 -4.10
N ALA A 43 5.51 6.27 -5.21
CA ALA A 43 6.19 6.73 -6.42
C ALA A 43 5.41 7.81 -7.19
N GLU A 44 4.10 7.93 -6.97
CA GLU A 44 3.24 8.89 -7.69
C GLU A 44 3.45 10.32 -7.18
N PRO A 45 3.66 11.33 -8.04
CA PRO A 45 3.95 12.69 -7.60
C PRO A 45 2.79 13.35 -6.84
N SER A 46 1.54 12.96 -7.13
CA SER A 46 0.36 13.51 -6.49
C SER A 46 0.16 12.97 -5.08
N ILE A 47 -0.39 13.81 -4.19
CA ILE A 47 -0.82 13.43 -2.84
C ILE A 47 -2.11 12.59 -2.95
N PRO A 48 -2.26 11.49 -2.18
CA PRO A 48 -3.53 10.77 -2.14
C PRO A 48 -4.69 11.69 -1.74
N SER A 49 -5.85 11.56 -2.41
CA SER A 49 -7.05 12.29 -2.02
C SER A 49 -7.49 11.89 -0.61
N PRO A 50 -7.89 12.85 0.26
CA PRO A 50 -8.25 12.60 1.66
C PRO A 50 -9.66 12.01 1.79
N VAL A 51 -9.95 10.94 1.05
CA VAL A 51 -11.26 10.28 1.05
C VAL A 51 -11.34 9.33 2.24
N PRO A 52 -12.43 9.32 3.02
CA PRO A 52 -12.65 8.33 4.06
C PRO A 52 -12.59 6.91 3.51
N ILE A 53 -11.79 6.06 4.15
CA ILE A 53 -11.69 4.63 3.84
C ILE A 53 -12.28 3.84 5.00
N ILE A 54 -13.34 3.09 4.69
CA ILE A 54 -13.99 2.16 5.60
C ILE A 54 -13.21 0.84 5.55
N LEU A 55 -12.78 0.33 6.70
CA LEU A 55 -12.02 -0.92 6.83
C LEU A 55 -12.96 -2.05 7.24
N ASP A 56 -13.78 -2.50 6.30
CA ASP A 56 -14.90 -3.43 6.48
C ASP A 56 -14.61 -4.86 6.00
N SER A 57 -13.39 -5.15 5.53
CA SER A 57 -13.02 -6.51 5.13
C SER A 57 -12.47 -7.32 6.31
N ASN A 58 -12.46 -8.65 6.16
CA ASN A 58 -11.83 -9.56 7.11
C ASN A 58 -10.30 -9.73 6.89
N VAL A 59 -9.68 -8.93 6.03
CA VAL A 59 -8.23 -9.00 5.78
C VAL A 59 -7.53 -8.00 6.69
N GLU A 60 -6.85 -8.54 7.69
CA GLU A 60 -6.05 -7.78 8.63
C GLU A 60 -4.64 -8.36 8.75
N MET A 61 -3.67 -7.49 9.01
CA MET A 61 -2.30 -7.90 9.32
C MET A 61 -1.61 -6.88 10.23
N THR A 62 -0.67 -7.35 11.05
CA THR A 62 0.17 -6.44 11.84
C THR A 62 1.19 -5.73 10.95
N TRP A 63 1.70 -4.57 11.37
CA TRP A 63 2.79 -3.89 10.67
C TRP A 63 4.03 -4.78 10.50
N ARG A 64 4.31 -5.63 11.49
CA ARG A 64 5.42 -6.59 11.43
C ARG A 64 5.22 -7.62 10.30
N VAL A 65 4.01 -8.16 10.14
CA VAL A 65 3.69 -9.08 9.03
C VAL A 65 3.67 -8.34 7.70
N PHE A 66 3.10 -7.13 7.67
CA PHE A 66 3.07 -6.30 6.49
C PHE A 66 4.47 -5.98 6.00
N GLY A 67 5.36 -5.44 6.83
CA GLY A 67 6.68 -4.96 6.42
C GLY A 67 7.79 -6.01 6.45
N GLY A 68 7.73 -7.00 7.36
CA GLY A 68 8.81 -7.95 7.56
C GLY A 68 10.14 -7.25 7.80
N GLU A 69 11.20 -7.70 7.12
CA GLU A 69 12.52 -7.07 7.13
C GLU A 69 12.52 -5.66 6.52
N MET A 70 11.54 -5.35 5.67
CA MET A 70 11.39 -4.03 5.04
C MET A 70 10.60 -3.04 5.91
N ALA A 71 10.15 -3.42 7.10
CA ALA A 71 9.25 -2.59 7.91
C ALA A 71 9.81 -1.20 8.19
N ASP A 72 11.10 -1.11 8.53
CA ASP A 72 11.74 0.17 8.85
C ASP A 72 11.90 1.05 7.60
N ILE A 73 12.33 0.49 6.47
CA ILE A 73 12.51 1.25 5.23
C ILE A 73 11.16 1.74 4.65
N LEU A 74 10.09 0.93 4.75
CA LEU A 74 8.75 1.34 4.33
C LEU A 74 8.20 2.48 5.19
N LEU A 75 8.47 2.46 6.50
CA LEU A 75 8.07 3.55 7.40
C LEU A 75 8.89 4.83 7.13
N ILE A 76 10.19 4.70 6.85
CA ILE A 76 11.03 5.84 6.45
C ILE A 76 10.54 6.45 5.15
N ALA A 77 10.22 5.62 4.14
CA ALA A 77 9.69 6.10 2.86
C ALA A 77 8.37 6.85 3.05
N LEU A 78 7.48 6.37 3.92
CA LEU A 78 6.25 7.09 4.28
C LEU A 78 6.54 8.44 4.93
N LYS A 79 7.42 8.48 5.95
CA LYS A 79 7.79 9.73 6.63
C LYS A 79 8.38 10.74 5.67
N GLN A 80 9.30 10.29 4.81
CA GLN A 80 9.90 11.13 3.79
C GLN A 80 8.84 11.68 2.83
N ARG A 81 7.86 10.84 2.47
CA ARG A 81 6.77 11.26 1.60
C ARG A 81 5.90 12.32 2.25
N CYS A 82 5.47 12.12 3.49
CA CYS A 82 4.67 13.12 4.22
C CYS A 82 5.43 14.43 4.43
N TYR A 83 6.74 14.35 4.70
CA TYR A 83 7.60 15.53 4.80
C TYR A 83 7.65 16.31 3.48
N LYS A 84 7.88 15.63 2.35
CA LYS A 84 7.89 16.24 1.01
C LYS A 84 6.56 16.91 0.67
N ASP A 85 5.46 16.31 1.09
CA ASP A 85 4.11 16.80 0.84
C ASP A 85 3.66 17.89 1.85
N GLY A 86 4.51 18.26 2.81
CA GLY A 86 4.21 19.31 3.81
C GLY A 86 3.17 18.91 4.86
N LEU A 87 2.93 17.61 5.05
CA LEU A 87 1.87 17.08 5.91
C LEU A 87 2.31 16.86 7.37
N GLY A 88 3.63 16.89 7.64
CA GLY A 88 4.20 16.51 8.92
C GLY A 88 4.40 15.00 9.08
N THR A 89 4.87 14.57 10.24
CA THR A 89 5.22 13.16 10.51
C THR A 89 4.77 12.69 11.89
N ASP A 90 3.74 13.30 12.44
CA ASP A 90 3.11 12.83 13.67
C ASP A 90 2.38 11.49 13.44
N LYS A 91 2.01 10.83 14.55
CA LYS A 91 1.46 9.48 14.51
C LYS A 91 0.17 9.38 13.70
N GLU A 92 -0.75 10.33 13.87
CA GLU A 92 -2.07 10.31 13.21
C GLU A 92 -1.94 10.58 11.71
N THR A 93 -1.07 11.53 11.34
CA THR A 93 -0.72 11.79 9.94
C THR A 93 -0.16 10.54 9.28
N LEU A 94 0.79 9.84 9.90
CA LEU A 94 1.39 8.63 9.32
C LEU A 94 0.38 7.50 9.17
N ILE A 95 -0.48 7.27 10.16
CA ILE A 95 -1.55 6.26 10.08
C ILE A 95 -2.51 6.58 8.93
N THR A 96 -2.95 7.83 8.84
CA THR A 96 -3.87 8.29 7.80
C THR A 96 -3.24 8.18 6.41
N GLN A 97 -2.02 8.70 6.24
CA GLN A 97 -1.34 8.68 4.95
C GLN A 97 -0.98 7.26 4.51
N PHE A 98 -0.59 6.38 5.43
CA PHE A 98 -0.39 4.97 5.10
C PHE A 98 -1.67 4.35 4.52
N LYS A 99 -2.81 4.55 5.19
CA LYS A 99 -4.11 4.01 4.77
C LYS A 99 -4.49 4.51 3.38
N LEU A 100 -4.36 5.81 3.14
CA LEU A 100 -4.64 6.44 1.84
C LEU A 100 -3.72 5.92 0.74
N HIS A 101 -2.41 5.88 0.99
CA HIS A 101 -1.44 5.41 0.02
C HIS A 101 -1.67 3.94 -0.33
N LEU A 102 -1.89 3.08 0.66
CA LEU A 102 -2.13 1.66 0.46
C LEU A 102 -3.33 1.42 -0.46
N HIS A 103 -4.48 2.03 -0.16
CA HIS A 103 -5.70 1.80 -0.94
C HIS A 103 -5.62 2.41 -2.34
N ARG A 104 -5.05 3.62 -2.48
CA ARG A 104 -4.78 4.23 -3.80
C ARG A 104 -3.90 3.32 -4.65
N GLY A 105 -2.83 2.80 -4.06
CA GLY A 105 -1.89 1.93 -4.73
C GLY A 105 -2.49 0.61 -5.20
N ILE A 106 -3.29 -0.03 -4.36
CA ILE A 106 -4.05 -1.23 -4.73
C ILE A 106 -5.00 -0.90 -5.90
N GLY A 107 -5.70 0.23 -5.84
CA GLY A 107 -6.56 0.71 -6.91
C GLY A 107 -5.83 0.89 -8.24
N TYR A 108 -4.64 1.50 -8.22
CA TYR A 108 -3.81 1.66 -9.43
C TYR A 108 -3.36 0.33 -10.02
N LEU A 109 -2.88 -0.60 -9.20
CA LEU A 109 -2.45 -1.91 -9.69
C LEU A 109 -3.64 -2.70 -10.26
N ALA A 110 -4.78 -2.71 -9.59
CA ALA A 110 -5.95 -3.46 -10.05
C ALA A 110 -6.65 -2.82 -11.26
N GLY A 111 -6.52 -1.50 -11.43
CA GLY A 111 -7.02 -0.72 -12.55
C GLY A 111 -6.13 -0.77 -13.79
N ASP A 112 -4.85 -1.12 -13.67
CA ASP A 112 -3.95 -1.27 -14.81
C ASP A 112 -4.28 -2.56 -15.59
N ILE A 113 -4.81 -2.39 -16.80
CA ILE A 113 -5.19 -3.49 -17.70
C ILE A 113 -4.00 -4.35 -18.15
N ASN A 114 -2.78 -3.85 -18.02
CA ASN A 114 -1.57 -4.56 -18.43
C ASN A 114 -1.10 -5.56 -17.38
N ILE A 115 -1.48 -5.39 -16.10
CA ILE A 115 -1.06 -6.28 -15.01
C ILE A 115 -1.90 -7.56 -15.05
N LYS A 116 -1.50 -8.52 -15.90
CA LYS A 116 -2.13 -9.84 -16.05
C LYS A 116 -1.22 -11.02 -15.70
N LYS A 117 0.03 -10.74 -15.31
CA LYS A 117 1.06 -11.70 -14.92
C LYS A 117 2.13 -11.03 -14.06
N VAL A 118 2.96 -11.81 -13.37
CA VAL A 118 3.93 -11.30 -12.38
C VAL A 118 5.00 -10.40 -13.00
N GLU A 119 5.44 -10.69 -14.22
CA GLU A 119 6.48 -9.93 -14.93
C GLU A 119 6.06 -8.47 -15.13
N LYS A 120 4.76 -8.21 -15.24
CA LYS A 120 4.22 -6.86 -15.38
C LYS A 120 4.39 -6.01 -14.14
N LEU A 121 4.52 -6.61 -12.95
CA LEU A 121 4.92 -5.86 -11.75
C LEU A 121 6.39 -5.43 -11.81
N ILE A 122 7.27 -6.29 -12.35
CA ILE A 122 8.71 -6.00 -12.48
C ILE A 122 8.94 -4.91 -13.54
N GLU A 123 8.19 -4.94 -14.65
CA GLU A 123 8.26 -3.91 -15.68
C GLU A 123 7.92 -2.50 -15.14
N LEU A 124 7.17 -2.38 -14.05
CA LEU A 124 6.88 -1.08 -13.42
C LEU A 124 8.12 -0.42 -12.79
N THR A 125 9.18 -1.18 -12.53
CA THR A 125 10.39 -0.70 -11.84
C THR A 125 11.59 -0.48 -12.75
N THR A 126 11.43 -0.69 -14.07
CA THR A 126 12.54 -0.70 -15.05
C THR A 126 12.49 0.48 -16.03
N LYS A 127 11.69 1.50 -15.72
CA LYS A 127 11.59 2.74 -16.50
C LYS A 127 12.43 3.85 -15.90
#